data_AF-A0A9W7CQK8-F1
#
_entry.id   AF-A0A9W7CQK8-F1
#
_cell.length_a   1.000
_cell.length_b   1.000
_cell.length_c   1.000
_cell.angle_alpha   90.00
_cell.angle_beta   90.00
_cell.angle_gamma   90.00
#
_symmetry.space_group_name_H-M   'P 1'
#
loop_
_entity.id
_entity.type
_entity.pdbx_description
1 polymer ?
#
loop_
_entity_poly.entity_id
_entity_poly.type
_entity_poly.pdbx_seq_one_letter_code
_entity_poly.pdbx_strand_id
1 'polypeptide(L)'
;MARKWFQLVGEDGNAVTSADTVVVDIEDVAAFRDAVFAKVSRALPATVIASDLTVFDANGVALPKSWSSVNELGKDEDNALIVQVPMKEQKVEAEVTEERPGSQPHPNRLKRWADLNEVLDRNKKAKLNYDGESSTGYSSVSYNDVEKILRATSYEQQSKDIPDDDIDVVYAYLIRVSKVFGAIETGKNAKRLHFIAPIFMCVSWLFH
;
A
#
# COMPACT_ATOMS: atom_id res chain seq x y z
N MET A 1 9.00 2.41 31.21
CA MET A 1 10.19 2.84 30.46
C MET A 1 11.42 2.11 30.93
N ALA A 2 11.84 1.09 30.18
CA ALA A 2 13.11 0.40 30.36
C ALA A 2 14.00 0.66 29.14
N ARG A 3 15.29 0.88 29.36
CA ARG A 3 16.29 1.01 28.29
C ARG A 3 16.75 -0.39 27.88
N LYS A 4 16.70 -0.68 26.58
CA LYS A 4 17.14 -1.94 25.99
C LYS A 4 18.20 -1.70 24.93
N TRP A 5 19.29 -2.46 25.00
CA TRP A 5 20.34 -2.50 23.99
C TRP A 5 19.98 -3.44 22.86
N PHE A 6 20.29 -3.04 21.64
CA PHE A 6 20.06 -3.83 20.44
C PHE A 6 21.16 -3.60 19.40
N GLN A 7 21.37 -4.59 18.55
CA GLN A 7 22.26 -4.50 17.40
C GLN A 7 21.50 -4.86 16.13
N LEU A 8 21.58 -4.00 15.13
CA LEU A 8 20.95 -4.24 13.83
C LEU A 8 21.88 -5.12 12.99
N VAL A 9 21.34 -6.24 12.50
CA VAL A 9 22.10 -7.25 11.75
C VAL A 9 21.38 -7.52 10.41
N GLY A 10 22.16 -7.79 9.37
CA GLY A 10 21.67 -8.16 8.05
C GLY A 10 21.26 -9.62 7.99
N GLU A 11 20.67 -10.06 6.88
CA GLU A 11 20.30 -11.47 6.72
C GLU A 11 21.51 -12.42 6.71
N ASP A 12 22.68 -11.88 6.35
CA ASP A 12 23.99 -12.53 6.35
C ASP A 12 24.61 -12.68 7.75
N GLY A 13 23.97 -12.18 8.80
CA GLY A 13 24.50 -12.20 10.17
C GLY A 13 25.56 -11.11 10.43
N ASN A 14 25.83 -10.22 9.46
CA ASN A 14 26.78 -9.13 9.64
C ASN A 14 26.11 -7.90 10.27
N ALA A 15 26.84 -7.20 11.12
CA ALA A 15 26.36 -5.99 11.76
C ALA A 15 26.10 -4.88 10.72
N VAL A 16 24.85 -4.41 10.64
CA VAL A 16 24.44 -3.28 9.80
C VAL A 16 24.70 -1.96 10.52
N THR A 17 24.60 -1.95 11.85
CA THR A 17 24.97 -0.82 12.71
C THR A 17 25.70 -1.30 13.96
N SER A 18 26.42 -0.39 14.62
CA SER A 18 26.88 -0.60 16.01
C SER A 18 25.68 -0.75 16.94
N ALA A 19 25.91 -1.33 18.13
CA ALA A 19 24.89 -1.47 19.16
C ALA A 19 24.34 -0.10 19.58
N ASP A 20 23.02 -0.02 19.76
CA ASP A 20 22.30 1.19 20.14
C ASP A 20 21.19 0.85 21.13
N THR A 21 20.52 1.86 21.69
CA THR A 21 19.51 1.69 22.74
C THR A 21 18.17 2.27 22.40
N VAL A 22 17.11 1.61 22.85
CA VAL A 22 15.74 2.08 22.74
C VAL A 22 15.08 2.08 24.11
N VAL A 23 14.13 3.01 24.33
CA VAL A 23 13.31 3.02 25.54
C VAL A 23 11.97 2.37 25.20
N VAL A 24 11.59 1.36 25.96
CA VAL A 24 10.33 0.63 25.75
C VAL A 24 9.43 0.80 26.98
N ASP A 25 8.16 1.09 26.75
CA ASP A 25 7.17 1.25 27.81
C ASP A 25 6.64 -0.08 28.32
N ILE A 26 6.48 -1.04 27.42
CA ILE A 26 6.03 -2.41 27.68
C ILE A 26 7.18 -3.34 27.30
N GLU A 27 7.73 -4.08 28.26
CA GLU A 27 8.88 -4.97 28.03
C GLU A 27 8.46 -6.30 27.36
N ASP A 28 7.82 -6.21 26.19
CA ASP A 28 7.54 -7.34 25.30
C ASP A 28 8.24 -7.17 23.94
N VAL A 29 8.35 -8.27 23.20
CA VAL A 29 9.01 -8.29 21.88
C VAL A 29 8.32 -7.36 20.86
N ALA A 30 6.99 -7.18 20.94
CA ALA A 30 6.24 -6.39 19.97
C ALA A 30 6.49 -4.88 20.14
N ALA A 31 6.37 -4.38 21.37
CA ALA A 31 6.65 -3.00 21.72
C ALA A 31 8.14 -2.66 21.52
N PHE A 32 9.04 -3.59 21.84
CA PHE A 32 10.46 -3.42 21.53
C PHE A 32 10.69 -3.27 20.02
N ARG A 33 10.09 -4.13 19.20
CA ARG A 33 10.22 -4.10 17.75
C ARG A 33 9.67 -2.82 17.13
N ASP A 34 8.53 -2.34 17.61
CA ASP A 34 7.94 -1.07 17.16
C ASP A 34 8.84 0.12 17.53
N ALA A 35 9.43 0.09 18.73
CA ALA A 35 10.34 1.14 19.18
C ALA A 35 11.66 1.12 18.40
N VAL A 36 12.22 -0.07 18.12
CA VAL A 36 13.41 -0.22 17.25
C VAL A 36 13.09 0.28 15.84
N PHE A 37 11.97 -0.15 15.25
CA PHE A 37 11.55 0.27 13.92
C PHE A 37 11.38 1.79 13.84
N ALA A 38 10.72 2.42 14.82
CA ALA A 38 10.58 3.88 14.86
C ALA A 38 11.96 4.58 14.82
N LYS A 39 12.95 4.03 15.55
CA LYS A 39 14.32 4.57 15.61
C LYS A 39 15.10 4.37 14.31
N VAL A 40 15.06 3.18 13.71
CA VAL A 40 15.88 2.83 12.53
C VAL A 40 15.16 2.96 11.19
N SER A 41 13.86 3.30 11.19
CA SER A 41 13.01 3.39 9.99
C SER A 41 13.61 4.20 8.83
N ARG A 42 14.36 5.27 9.12
CA ARG A 42 15.02 6.10 8.10
C ARG A 42 16.17 5.39 7.38
N ALA A 43 16.79 4.41 8.05
CA ALA A 43 17.89 3.60 7.52
C ALA A 43 17.39 2.29 6.87
N LEU A 44 16.11 1.94 7.05
CA LEU A 44 15.52 0.74 6.48
C LEU A 44 14.88 1.02 5.11
N PRO A 45 14.82 0.02 4.20
CA PRO A 45 14.03 0.13 2.98
C PRO A 45 12.55 0.41 3.30
N ALA A 46 11.89 1.23 2.49
CA ALA A 46 10.48 1.63 2.67
C ALA A 46 9.47 0.46 2.68
N THR A 47 9.89 -0.74 2.28
CA THR A 47 9.09 -1.96 2.22
C THR A 47 9.14 -2.80 3.49
N VAL A 48 10.01 -2.45 4.45
CA VAL A 48 10.13 -3.11 5.75
C VAL A 48 9.17 -2.42 6.72
N ILE A 49 8.35 -3.22 7.41
CA ILE A 49 7.52 -2.77 8.53
C ILE A 49 8.09 -3.34 9.83
N ALA A 50 7.69 -2.80 10.99
CA ALA A 50 8.11 -3.32 12.28
C ALA A 50 7.92 -4.85 12.37
N SER A 51 6.79 -5.37 11.88
CA SER A 51 6.49 -6.81 11.89
C SER A 51 7.43 -7.72 11.10
N ASP A 52 8.21 -7.14 10.19
CA ASP A 52 9.17 -7.87 9.38
C ASP A 52 10.50 -8.11 10.14
N LEU A 53 10.78 -7.36 11.21
CA LEU A 53 11.98 -7.52 12.02
C LEU A 53 11.93 -8.79 12.87
N THR A 54 12.99 -9.60 12.80
CA THR A 54 13.19 -10.77 13.66
C THR A 54 14.13 -10.41 14.81
N VAL A 55 13.70 -10.70 16.04
CA VAL A 55 14.47 -10.40 17.25
C VAL A 55 15.03 -11.70 17.80
N PHE A 56 16.33 -11.71 18.09
CA PHE A 56 17.04 -12.81 18.72
C PHE A 56 17.63 -12.35 20.05
N ASP A 57 17.87 -13.30 20.95
CA ASP A 57 18.69 -13.05 22.13
C ASP A 57 20.19 -12.90 21.74
N ALA A 58 21.02 -12.57 22.72
CA ALA A 58 22.47 -12.42 22.53
C ALA A 58 23.16 -13.74 22.07
N ASN A 59 22.51 -14.89 22.25
CA ASN A 59 23.01 -16.20 21.82
C ASN A 59 22.54 -16.58 20.40
N GLY A 60 21.80 -15.70 19.71
CA GLY A 60 21.25 -15.96 18.38
C GLY A 60 20.02 -16.86 18.37
N VAL A 61 19.33 -17.03 19.52
CA VAL A 61 18.08 -17.77 19.61
C VAL A 61 16.91 -16.86 19.25
N ALA A 62 16.12 -17.26 18.25
CA ALA A 62 14.97 -16.48 17.80
C ALA A 62 13.92 -16.35 18.89
N LEU A 63 13.57 -15.11 19.26
CA LEU A 63 12.49 -14.86 20.19
C LEU A 63 11.14 -15.02 19.48
N PRO A 64 10.12 -15.58 20.15
CA PRO A 64 8.79 -15.72 19.56
C PRO A 64 8.22 -14.37 19.14
N LYS A 65 7.46 -14.33 18.04
CA LYS A 65 6.74 -13.13 17.56
C LYS A 65 5.60 -12.68 18.50
N SER A 66 5.30 -13.44 19.55
CA SER A 66 4.27 -13.17 20.56
C SER A 66 4.75 -12.22 21.66
N TRP A 67 3.85 -11.86 22.59
CA TRP A 67 4.01 -11.06 23.80
C TRP A 67 5.04 -11.59 24.84
N SER A 68 6.02 -12.36 24.38
CA SER A 68 7.10 -12.88 25.22
C SER A 68 7.83 -11.72 25.88
N SER A 69 8.01 -11.83 27.19
CA SER A 69 8.68 -10.81 27.98
C SER A 69 10.16 -10.73 27.59
N VAL A 70 10.68 -9.50 27.48
CA VAL A 70 12.11 -9.19 27.30
C VAL A 70 12.72 -8.61 28.57
N ASN A 71 12.10 -8.80 29.73
CA ASN A 71 12.51 -8.16 30.99
C ASN A 71 13.98 -8.47 31.36
N GLU A 72 14.45 -9.69 31.09
CA GLU A 72 15.81 -10.11 31.43
C GLU A 72 16.85 -9.87 30.33
N LEU A 73 16.43 -9.49 29.13
CA LEU A 73 17.30 -9.37 27.95
C LEU A 73 17.65 -7.90 27.63
N GLY A 74 18.76 -7.67 26.92
CA GLY A 74 19.14 -6.34 26.42
C GLY A 74 19.48 -5.31 27.49
N LYS A 75 19.95 -5.74 28.68
CA LYS A 75 20.23 -4.83 29.81
C LYS A 75 21.51 -4.01 29.66
N ASP A 76 22.44 -4.51 28.87
CA ASP A 76 23.76 -3.94 28.62
C ASP A 76 24.19 -4.24 27.18
N GLU A 77 25.30 -3.64 26.76
CA GLU A 77 25.84 -3.75 25.39
C GLU A 77 26.29 -5.17 25.06
N ASP A 78 26.85 -5.91 26.03
CA ASP A 78 27.32 -7.29 25.85
C ASP A 78 26.15 -8.28 25.69
N ASN A 79 24.99 -7.93 26.23
CA ASN A 79 23.74 -8.70 26.15
C ASN A 79 22.70 -8.06 25.20
N ALA A 80 23.15 -7.28 24.21
CA ALA A 80 22.27 -6.61 23.27
C ALA A 80 21.40 -7.60 22.48
N LEU A 81 20.13 -7.24 22.27
CA LEU A 81 19.21 -8.00 21.44
C LEU A 81 19.59 -7.86 19.96
N ILE A 82 19.68 -8.96 19.24
CA ILE A 82 19.98 -8.93 17.81
C ILE A 82 18.68 -8.70 17.05
N VAL A 83 18.62 -7.65 16.26
CA VAL A 83 17.48 -7.33 15.41
C VAL A 83 17.90 -7.50 13.96
N GLN A 84 17.40 -8.56 13.34
CA GLN A 84 17.71 -8.88 11.95
C GLN A 84 16.70 -8.20 11.03
N VAL A 85 17.25 -7.50 10.03
CA VAL A 85 16.47 -6.88 8.96
C VAL A 85 16.36 -7.86 7.81
N PRO A 86 15.14 -8.22 7.37
CA PRO A 86 15.00 -9.05 6.18
C PRO A 86 15.45 -8.26 4.96
N MET A 87 16.40 -8.81 4.22
CA MET A 87 16.82 -8.23 2.96
C MET A 87 15.81 -8.66 1.90
N LYS A 88 14.71 -7.90 1.76
CA LYS A 88 13.99 -7.92 0.49
C LYS A 88 14.92 -7.25 -0.52
N GLU A 89 15.65 -8.05 -1.28
CA GLU A 89 16.51 -7.60 -2.36
C GLU A 89 15.84 -6.42 -3.07
N GLN A 90 16.43 -5.24 -2.93
CA GLN A 90 16.12 -4.13 -3.80
C GLN A 90 16.57 -4.57 -5.18
N LYS A 91 15.62 -5.09 -5.95
CA LYS A 91 15.75 -5.33 -7.38
C LYS A 91 16.01 -3.96 -8.02
N VAL A 92 17.28 -3.56 -8.06
CA VAL A 92 17.77 -2.55 -8.99
C VAL A 92 17.31 -3.05 -10.36
N GLU A 93 16.57 -2.20 -11.06
CA GLU A 93 16.10 -2.43 -12.42
C GLU A 93 17.28 -2.75 -13.34
N ALA A 94 17.60 -4.04 -13.43
CA ALA A 94 18.18 -4.65 -14.61
C ALA A 94 17.22 -5.77 -14.99
N GLU A 95 16.46 -5.49 -16.03
CA GLU A 95 15.68 -6.35 -16.89
C GLU A 95 16.10 -7.84 -16.88
N VAL A 96 15.59 -8.63 -15.93
CA VAL A 96 15.29 -10.05 -16.12
C VAL A 96 14.06 -10.40 -15.27
N THR A 97 13.05 -10.89 -15.96
CA THR A 97 11.81 -11.46 -15.43
C THR A 97 12.16 -12.76 -14.70
N GLU A 98 12.23 -12.73 -13.38
CA GLU A 98 12.26 -13.96 -12.58
C GLU A 98 11.09 -13.91 -11.59
N GLU A 99 10.14 -14.82 -11.82
CA GLU A 99 8.86 -14.90 -11.15
C GLU A 99 9.04 -15.46 -9.73
N ARG A 100 8.49 -14.75 -8.73
CA ARG A 100 8.25 -15.34 -7.41
C ARG A 100 7.45 -16.64 -7.58
N PRO A 101 7.63 -17.68 -6.74
CA PRO A 101 6.69 -18.80 -6.68
C PRO A 101 5.39 -18.36 -5.98
N GLY A 102 4.72 -17.36 -6.54
CA GLY A 102 3.31 -17.10 -6.32
C GLY A 102 2.57 -17.98 -7.30
N SER A 103 1.55 -18.69 -6.81
CA SER A 103 0.62 -19.50 -7.61
C SER A 103 0.47 -18.93 -9.03
N GLN A 104 0.92 -19.69 -10.04
CA GLN A 104 0.95 -19.23 -11.42
C GLN A 104 -0.40 -18.59 -11.77
N PRO A 105 -0.43 -17.43 -12.43
CA PRO A 105 -1.68 -16.79 -12.79
C PRO A 105 -2.56 -17.80 -13.53
N HIS A 106 -3.82 -17.92 -13.09
CA HIS A 106 -4.76 -18.88 -13.67
C HIS A 106 -4.67 -18.87 -15.21
N PRO A 107 -4.63 -20.01 -15.91
CA PRO A 107 -4.37 -20.07 -17.35
C PRO A 107 -5.30 -19.17 -18.18
N ASN A 108 -6.58 -19.08 -17.82
CA ASN A 108 -7.53 -18.14 -18.42
C ASN A 108 -7.13 -16.65 -18.27
N ARG A 109 -6.48 -16.26 -17.17
CA ARG A 109 -5.97 -14.89 -16.97
C ARG A 109 -4.78 -14.63 -17.91
N LEU A 110 -3.86 -15.57 -18.06
CA LEU A 110 -2.73 -15.45 -18.99
C LEU A 110 -3.21 -15.33 -20.43
N LYS A 111 -4.21 -16.14 -20.82
CA LYS A 111 -4.83 -16.05 -22.14
C LYS A 111 -5.46 -14.68 -22.38
N ARG A 112 -6.32 -14.20 -21.47
CA ARG A 112 -6.93 -12.86 -21.59
C ARG A 112 -5.89 -11.75 -21.64
N TRP A 113 -4.80 -11.88 -20.88
CA TRP A 113 -3.70 -10.93 -20.90
C TRP A 113 -3.00 -10.88 -22.26
N ALA A 114 -2.72 -12.04 -22.86
CA ALA A 114 -2.14 -12.11 -24.21
C ALA A 114 -3.08 -11.47 -25.25
N ASP A 115 -4.37 -11.80 -25.21
CA ASP A 115 -5.38 -11.26 -26.12
C ASP A 115 -5.49 -9.71 -25.99
N LEU A 116 -5.40 -9.18 -24.76
CA LEU A 116 -5.40 -7.73 -24.53
C LEU A 116 -4.15 -7.04 -25.09
N ASN A 117 -2.98 -7.64 -24.91
CA ASN A 117 -1.74 -7.07 -25.44
C ASN A 117 -1.77 -7.02 -26.96
N GLU A 118 -2.34 -8.02 -27.62
CA GLU A 118 -2.52 -7.99 -29.08
C GLU A 118 -3.36 -6.78 -29.54
N VAL A 119 -4.44 -6.47 -28.82
CA VAL A 119 -5.27 -5.29 -29.09
C VAL A 119 -4.50 -3.99 -28.82
N LEU A 120 -3.77 -3.93 -27.71
CA LEU A 120 -2.97 -2.76 -27.34
C LEU A 120 -1.87 -2.47 -28.36
N ASP A 121 -1.17 -3.51 -28.82
CA ASP A 121 -0.13 -3.43 -29.83
C ASP A 121 -0.69 -3.00 -31.19
N ARG A 122 -1.86 -3.53 -31.58
CA ARG A 122 -2.56 -3.12 -32.81
C ARG A 122 -2.98 -1.64 -32.76
N ASN A 123 -3.38 -1.15 -31.58
CA ASN A 123 -3.84 0.22 -31.37
C ASN A 123 -2.72 1.18 -30.96
N LYS A 124 -1.48 0.71 -30.95
CA LYS A 124 -0.29 1.51 -30.64
C LYS A 124 -0.07 2.51 -31.76
N LYS A 125 -0.54 3.74 -31.55
CA LYS A 125 -0.20 4.86 -32.42
C LYS A 125 1.16 5.40 -32.02
N ALA A 126 2.09 5.45 -32.95
CA ALA A 126 3.33 6.19 -32.77
C ALA A 126 2.98 7.67 -32.56
N LYS A 127 3.20 8.18 -31.35
CA LYS A 127 3.15 9.61 -31.10
C LYS A 127 4.58 10.14 -31.29
N LEU A 128 4.84 10.72 -32.45
CA LEU A 128 6.06 11.49 -32.66
C LEU A 128 5.91 12.80 -31.88
N ASN A 129 6.88 13.09 -31.02
CA ASN A 129 7.05 14.44 -30.48
C ASN A 129 7.62 15.38 -31.57
N TYR A 130 7.62 16.69 -31.30
CA TYR A 130 8.14 17.71 -32.25
C TYR A 130 9.62 17.50 -32.62
N ASP A 131 10.37 16.81 -31.76
CA ASP A 131 11.79 16.42 -31.91
C ASP A 131 11.99 15.06 -32.60
N GLY A 132 10.92 14.35 -32.97
CA GLY A 132 10.99 13.02 -33.56
C GLY A 132 11.30 11.89 -32.55
N GLU A 133 11.38 12.19 -31.25
CA GLU A 133 11.53 11.15 -30.23
C GLU A 133 10.18 10.48 -29.95
N SER A 134 10.22 9.15 -29.82
CA SER A 134 9.04 8.34 -29.51
C SER A 134 8.61 8.57 -28.06
N SER A 135 7.58 9.39 -27.85
CA SER A 135 6.86 9.42 -26.57
C SER A 135 6.14 8.10 -26.33
N THR A 136 5.96 7.68 -25.07
CA THR A 136 5.08 6.56 -24.72
C THR A 136 3.66 6.85 -25.22
N GLY A 137 3.36 6.32 -26.41
CA GLY A 137 2.06 6.48 -27.04
C GLY A 137 1.00 5.78 -26.18
N TYR A 138 -0.03 6.51 -25.78
CA TYR A 138 -1.24 5.90 -25.25
C TYR A 138 -1.88 5.06 -26.36
N SER A 139 -2.04 3.75 -26.15
CA SER A 139 -2.89 2.93 -27.01
C SER A 139 -4.35 3.30 -26.71
N SER A 140 -4.99 3.96 -27.66
CA SER A 140 -6.42 4.27 -27.55
C SER A 140 -7.20 2.99 -27.80
N VAL A 141 -7.89 2.48 -26.78
CA VAL A 141 -8.72 1.27 -26.88
C VAL A 141 -10.17 1.65 -26.58
N SER A 142 -11.11 1.14 -27.38
CA SER A 142 -12.55 1.31 -27.13
C SER A 142 -13.11 0.21 -26.23
N TYR A 143 -14.26 0.45 -25.61
CA TYR A 143 -14.94 -0.59 -24.81
C TYR A 143 -15.21 -1.86 -25.64
N ASN A 144 -15.63 -1.72 -26.90
CA ASN A 144 -15.90 -2.84 -27.81
C ASN A 144 -14.68 -3.73 -28.08
N ASP A 145 -13.47 -3.15 -28.02
CA ASP A 145 -12.23 -3.90 -28.23
C ASP A 145 -11.91 -4.80 -27.03
N VAL A 146 -12.23 -4.32 -25.81
CA VAL A 146 -11.94 -5.01 -24.55
C VAL A 146 -13.07 -5.97 -24.15
N GLU A 147 -14.32 -5.64 -24.48
CA GLU A 147 -15.51 -6.37 -24.09
C GLU A 147 -15.46 -7.84 -24.53
N LYS A 148 -14.98 -8.11 -25.76
CA LYS A 148 -14.86 -9.48 -26.31
C LYS A 148 -13.88 -10.36 -25.53
N ILE A 149 -12.86 -9.74 -24.91
CA ILE A 149 -11.78 -10.43 -24.20
C ILE A 149 -12.14 -10.63 -22.73
N LEU A 150 -12.63 -9.56 -22.08
CA LEU A 150 -13.01 -9.63 -20.67
C LEU A 150 -14.34 -10.33 -20.46
N ARG A 151 -15.20 -10.38 -21.49
CA ARG A 151 -16.58 -10.87 -21.40
C ARG A 151 -17.30 -10.23 -20.22
N ALA A 152 -17.13 -8.92 -20.08
CA ALA A 152 -17.74 -8.17 -19.00
C ALA A 152 -19.25 -8.38 -19.10
N THR A 153 -19.85 -8.92 -18.05
CA THR A 153 -21.31 -8.97 -17.95
C THR A 153 -21.81 -7.53 -17.84
N SER A 154 -22.80 -7.17 -18.64
CA SER A 154 -23.49 -5.89 -18.47
C SER A 154 -23.99 -5.82 -17.03
N TYR A 155 -23.50 -4.83 -16.30
CA TYR A 155 -23.97 -4.58 -14.96
C TYR A 155 -25.26 -3.78 -15.04
N GLU A 156 -26.37 -4.42 -14.67
CA GLU A 156 -27.65 -3.75 -14.51
C GLU A 156 -27.83 -3.40 -13.03
N GLN A 157 -27.62 -2.12 -12.71
CA GLN A 157 -27.95 -1.60 -11.39
C GLN A 157 -29.47 -1.65 -11.20
N GLN A 158 -29.95 -2.39 -10.19
CA GLN A 158 -31.37 -2.35 -9.85
C GLN A 158 -31.78 -0.93 -9.46
N SER A 159 -32.91 -0.46 -9.99
CA SER A 159 -33.49 0.82 -9.57
C SER A 159 -34.06 0.68 -8.16
N LYS A 160 -33.74 1.65 -7.30
CA LYS A 160 -34.31 1.79 -5.96
C LYS A 160 -34.77 3.23 -5.80
N ASP A 161 -35.91 3.40 -5.15
CA ASP A 161 -36.37 4.71 -4.74
C ASP A 161 -35.45 5.24 -3.64
N ILE A 162 -35.10 6.53 -3.73
CA ILE A 162 -34.32 7.22 -2.71
C ILE A 162 -35.31 7.71 -1.66
N PRO A 163 -35.17 7.33 -0.37
CA PRO A 163 -36.03 7.85 0.69
C PRO A 163 -35.94 9.38 0.78
N ASP A 164 -37.07 10.05 1.01
CA ASP A 164 -37.12 11.50 1.15
C ASP A 164 -36.21 12.00 2.29
N ASP A 165 -36.12 11.23 3.39
CA ASP A 165 -35.23 11.53 4.53
C ASP A 165 -33.76 11.63 4.09
N ASP A 166 -33.31 10.77 3.18
CA ASP A 166 -31.93 10.77 2.68
C ASP A 166 -31.68 11.98 1.76
N ILE A 167 -32.68 12.32 0.93
CA ILE A 167 -32.65 13.53 0.08
C ILE A 167 -32.57 14.79 0.95
N ASP A 168 -33.36 14.84 2.02
CA ASP A 168 -33.40 15.95 2.96
C ASP A 168 -32.07 16.16 3.68
N VAL A 169 -31.39 15.07 4.07
CA VAL A 169 -30.04 15.12 4.66
C VAL A 169 -29.04 15.73 3.69
N VAL A 170 -29.03 15.28 2.42
CA VAL A 170 -28.14 15.82 1.39
C VAL A 170 -28.46 17.29 1.12
N TYR A 171 -29.74 17.63 1.01
CA TYR A 171 -30.19 19.00 0.78
C TYR A 171 -29.76 19.94 1.91
N ALA A 172 -29.99 19.54 3.17
CA ALA A 172 -29.59 20.30 4.35
C ALA A 172 -28.07 20.51 4.40
N TYR A 173 -27.28 19.49 4.04
CA TYR A 173 -25.83 19.60 3.93
C TYR A 173 -25.42 20.64 2.87
N LEU A 174 -25.99 20.55 1.66
CA LEU A 174 -25.65 21.45 0.55
C LEU A 174 -25.99 22.92 0.87
N ILE A 175 -27.11 23.16 1.57
CA ILE A 175 -27.44 24.50 2.09
C ILE A 175 -26.37 25.01 3.05
N ARG A 176 -25.91 24.17 3.99
CA ARG A 176 -24.89 24.59 4.97
C ARG A 176 -23.58 24.92 4.28
N VAL A 177 -23.12 24.07 3.37
CA VAL A 177 -21.87 24.30 2.64
C VAL A 177 -21.96 25.55 1.78
N SER A 178 -23.04 25.73 1.01
CA SER A 178 -23.19 26.92 0.15
C SER A 178 -23.23 28.23 0.93
N LYS A 179 -23.75 28.23 2.15
CA LYS A 179 -23.69 29.39 3.06
C LYS A 179 -22.26 29.70 3.53
N VAL A 180 -21.45 28.67 3.78
CA VAL A 180 -20.08 28.82 4.31
C VAL A 180 -19.08 29.15 3.22
N PHE A 181 -19.17 28.48 2.06
CA PHE A 181 -18.19 28.55 0.99
C PHE A 181 -18.65 29.36 -0.22
N GLY A 182 -19.89 29.86 -0.24
CA GLY A 182 -20.49 30.51 -1.40
C GLY A 182 -20.88 29.51 -2.48
N ALA A 183 -20.92 29.95 -3.74
CA ALA A 183 -21.25 29.07 -4.86
C ALA A 183 -20.19 27.96 -5.03
N ILE A 184 -20.57 26.71 -4.71
CA ILE A 184 -19.69 25.52 -4.78
C ILE A 184 -19.38 25.13 -6.25
N GLU A 185 -19.90 25.89 -7.21
CA GLU A 185 -19.74 25.70 -8.65
C GLU A 185 -18.32 26.02 -9.13
N THR A 186 -17.61 26.91 -8.43
CA THR A 186 -16.30 27.42 -8.84
C THR A 186 -15.18 26.86 -7.96
N GLY A 187 -14.62 25.72 -8.37
CA GLY A 187 -13.43 25.12 -7.75
C GLY A 187 -13.42 23.60 -7.87
N LYS A 188 -12.47 23.03 -8.62
CA LYS A 188 -12.42 21.58 -8.91
C LYS A 188 -12.47 20.71 -7.65
N ASN A 189 -11.77 21.12 -6.59
CA ASN A 189 -11.69 20.32 -5.37
C ASN A 189 -12.90 20.53 -4.45
N ALA A 190 -13.36 21.78 -4.28
CA ALA A 190 -14.55 22.09 -3.49
C ALA A 190 -15.81 21.43 -4.07
N LYS A 191 -15.96 21.45 -5.41
CA LYS A 191 -17.05 20.76 -6.10
C LYS A 191 -17.01 19.24 -5.90
N ARG A 192 -15.84 18.63 -5.99
CA ARG A 192 -15.68 17.19 -5.75
C ARG A 192 -16.06 16.82 -4.32
N LEU A 193 -15.57 17.58 -3.35
CA LEU A 193 -15.71 17.22 -1.93
C LEU A 193 -17.09 17.56 -1.36
N HIS A 194 -17.64 18.72 -1.70
CA HIS A 194 -18.84 19.23 -1.02
C HIS A 194 -20.11 19.22 -1.88
N PHE A 195 -20.02 18.85 -3.15
CA PHE A 195 -21.20 18.69 -4.00
C PHE A 195 -21.31 17.26 -4.49
N ILE A 196 -20.25 16.73 -5.12
CA ILE A 196 -20.27 15.40 -5.73
C ILE A 196 -20.24 14.28 -4.68
N ALA A 197 -19.29 14.31 -3.74
CA ALA A 197 -19.13 13.23 -2.77
C ALA A 197 -20.37 12.97 -1.88
N PRO A 198 -21.08 13.97 -1.33
CA PRO A 198 -22.29 13.74 -0.53
C PRO A 198 -23.40 13.05 -1.32
N ILE A 199 -23.58 13.42 -2.60
CA ILE A 199 -24.56 12.78 -3.48
C ILE A 199 -24.17 11.32 -3.74
N PHE A 200 -22.90 11.07 -4.05
CA PHE A 200 -22.40 9.70 -4.21
C PHE A 200 -22.58 8.86 -2.95
N MET A 201 -22.28 9.41 -1.77
CA MET A 201 -22.47 8.72 -0.50
C MET A 201 -23.93 8.31 -0.29
N CYS A 202 -24.88 9.23 -0.53
CA CYS A 202 -26.31 8.92 -0.43
C CYS A 202 -26.71 7.80 -1.40
N VAL A 203 -26.35 7.90 -2.69
CA VAL A 203 -26.73 6.89 -3.69
C VAL A 203 -26.04 5.54 -3.43
N SER A 204 -24.78 5.53 -2.98
CA SER A 204 -24.06 4.30 -2.65
C SER A 204 -24.65 3.59 -1.42
N TRP A 205 -25.15 4.35 -0.43
CA TRP A 205 -25.78 3.80 0.76
C TRP A 205 -27.06 3.01 0.45
N LEU A 206 -27.79 3.37 -0.60
CA LEU A 206 -29.00 2.64 -1.04
C LEU A 206 -28.73 1.18 -1.44
N PHE A 207 -27.48 0.84 -1.73
CA PHE A 207 -27.07 -0.49 -2.23
C PHE A 207 -26.18 -1.26 -1.25
N HIS A 208 -26.06 -0.78 -0.01
CA HIS A 208 -25.47 -1.51 1.12
C HIS A 208 -26.55 -2.03 2.06
#